data_AF-A0A2N0ZD48-F1
#
_entry.id   AF-A0A2N0ZD48-F1
#
_cell.length_a   1.000
_cell.length_b   1.000
_cell.length_c   1.000
_cell.angle_alpha   90.00
_cell.angle_beta   90.00
_cell.angle_gamma   90.00
#
_symmetry.space_group_name_H-M   'P 1'
#
loop_
_entity.id
_entity.type
_entity.pdbx_description
1 polymer ?
#
loop_
_entity_poly.entity_id
_entity_poly.type
_entity_poly.pdbx_seq_one_letter_code
_entity_poly.pdbx_strand_id
1 'polypeptide(L)'
;MMLRKYALKMGIGMIKLKVVVEDKEFYPGNIIGGHFELEGGIFPIKIKRYDIDLVVNHFSNMKEDIINSHSVICSSILNANEKKEVPFLLEIPLQAETISGNKKYSVIAKVLLEYDQVLTEVKPIIIKENC
;
A
#
# COMPACT_ATOMS: atom_id res chain seq x y z
N MET A 1 4.63 -8.64 27.36
CA MET A 1 3.29 -9.08 27.80
C MET A 1 2.62 -9.92 26.73
N MET A 2 2.31 -11.19 27.02
CA MET A 2 1.67 -12.13 26.08
C MET A 2 0.25 -11.72 25.68
N LEU A 3 -0.57 -11.21 26.62
CA LEU A 3 -1.97 -10.82 26.38
C LEU A 3 -2.13 -9.78 25.26
N ARG A 4 -1.34 -8.71 25.29
CA ARG A 4 -1.37 -7.68 24.25
C ARG A 4 -1.01 -8.23 22.87
N LYS A 5 -0.01 -9.11 22.80
CA LYS A 5 0.38 -9.79 21.55
C LYS A 5 -0.78 -10.64 21.00
N TYR A 6 -1.46 -11.41 21.86
CA TYR A 6 -2.62 -12.22 21.45
C TYR A 6 -3.82 -11.35 21.02
N ALA A 7 -4.14 -10.30 21.78
CA ALA A 7 -5.24 -9.39 21.45
C ALA A 7 -5.05 -8.74 20.07
N LEU A 8 -3.84 -8.22 19.79
CA LEU A 8 -3.54 -7.62 18.50
C LEU A 8 -3.60 -8.66 17.36
N LYS A 9 -3.12 -9.90 17.58
CA LYS A 9 -3.24 -10.98 16.60
C LYS A 9 -4.69 -11.38 16.31
N MET A 10 -5.60 -11.20 17.26
CA MET A 10 -7.03 -11.44 17.10
C MET A 10 -7.77 -10.24 16.50
N GLY A 11 -7.07 -9.17 16.11
CA GLY A 11 -7.68 -7.96 15.57
C GLY A 11 -8.36 -7.08 16.62
N ILE A 12 -8.07 -7.26 17.91
CA ILE A 12 -8.64 -6.40 18.97
C ILE A 12 -7.77 -5.15 19.08
N GLY A 13 -8.40 -3.98 18.92
CA GLY A 13 -7.69 -2.69 18.92
C GLY A 13 -7.07 -2.34 17.57
N MET A 14 -7.84 -2.52 16.49
CA MET A 14 -7.36 -2.48 15.11
C MET A 14 -6.68 -1.15 14.76
N ILE A 15 -5.56 -1.29 14.07
CA ILE A 15 -4.92 -0.20 13.33
C ILE A 15 -5.56 -0.18 11.94
N LYS A 16 -5.82 1.00 11.41
CA LYS A 16 -6.34 1.17 10.06
C LYS A 16 -5.24 1.64 9.13
N LEU A 17 -5.26 1.11 7.92
CA LEU A 17 -4.42 1.54 6.81
C LEU A 17 -5.34 1.95 5.67
N LYS A 18 -5.10 3.11 5.08
CA LYS A 18 -5.76 3.56 3.88
C LYS A 18 -4.74 4.15 2.92
N VAL A 19 -4.91 3.86 1.64
CA VAL A 19 -4.10 4.43 0.56
C VAL A 19 -4.88 5.56 -0.10
N VAL A 20 -4.26 6.73 -0.14
CA VAL A 20 -4.75 7.88 -0.88
C VAL A 20 -3.79 8.13 -2.03
N VAL A 21 -4.35 8.30 -3.21
CA VAL A 21 -3.64 8.64 -4.45
C VAL A 21 -4.19 9.99 -4.88
N GLU A 22 -3.32 10.89 -5.29
CA GLU A 22 -3.65 12.29 -5.57
C GLU A 22 -4.49 12.43 -6.85
N ASP A 23 -4.13 11.69 -7.90
CA ASP A 23 -4.81 11.70 -9.18
C ASP A 23 -5.72 10.48 -9.40
N LYS A 24 -6.67 10.64 -10.32
CA LYS A 24 -7.62 9.58 -10.70
C LYS A 24 -7.22 8.84 -11.97
N GLU A 25 -6.38 9.45 -12.78
CA GLU A 25 -6.01 8.96 -14.12
C GLU A 25 -4.53 9.22 -14.33
N PHE A 26 -3.82 8.19 -14.79
CA PHE A 26 -2.38 8.25 -15.04
C PHE A 26 -2.07 7.83 -16.46
N TYR A 27 -0.88 8.18 -16.93
CA TYR A 27 -0.35 7.76 -18.22
C TYR A 27 1.00 7.06 -18.04
N PRO A 28 1.43 6.21 -18.99
CA PRO A 28 2.78 5.65 -18.98
C PRO A 28 3.85 6.74 -18.85
N GLY A 29 4.84 6.52 -17.98
CA GLY A 29 5.86 7.51 -17.64
C GLY A 29 5.45 8.52 -16.57
N ASN A 30 4.21 8.50 -16.07
CA ASN A 30 3.82 9.37 -14.95
C ASN A 30 4.35 8.85 -13.61
N ILE A 31 4.40 9.76 -12.65
CA ILE A 31 4.66 9.46 -11.24
C ILE A 31 3.32 9.47 -10.52
N ILE A 32 2.99 8.36 -9.86
CA ILE A 32 1.85 8.26 -8.94
C ILE A 32 2.29 8.87 -7.61
N GLY A 33 1.73 10.04 -7.29
CA GLY A 33 1.82 10.68 -5.99
C GLY A 33 0.71 10.22 -5.04
N GLY A 34 1.05 10.03 -3.77
CA GLY A 34 0.09 9.68 -2.74
C GLY A 34 0.69 9.49 -1.36
N HIS A 35 -0.15 9.03 -0.43
CA HIS A 35 0.26 8.74 0.94
C HIS A 35 -0.54 7.60 1.56
N PHE A 36 0.05 7.01 2.60
CA PHE A 36 -0.63 6.14 3.55
C PHE A 36 -1.24 6.98 4.66
N GLU A 37 -2.49 6.71 4.98
CA GLU A 37 -3.11 7.14 6.24
C GLU A 37 -3.11 5.94 7.20
N LEU A 38 -2.38 6.08 8.31
CA LEU A 38 -2.33 5.10 9.39
C LEU A 38 -3.03 5.66 10.62
N GLU A 39 -4.03 4.93 11.11
CA GLU A 39 -4.72 5.26 12.36
C GLU A 39 -4.38 4.21 13.41
N GLY A 40 -3.69 4.63 14.46
CA GLY A 40 -3.31 3.78 15.58
C GLY A 40 -4.53 3.24 16.32
N GLY A 41 -4.44 1.99 16.77
CA GLY A 41 -5.49 1.35 17.54
C GLY A 41 -5.51 1.79 19.00
N ILE A 42 -6.04 0.93 19.88
CA ILE A 42 -6.15 1.21 21.32
C ILE A 42 -4.81 1.13 22.07
N PHE A 43 -3.79 0.52 21.47
CA PHE A 43 -2.45 0.42 22.04
C PHE A 43 -1.42 0.97 21.04
N PRO A 44 -0.32 1.58 21.53
CA PRO A 44 0.81 1.89 20.68
C PRO A 44 1.34 0.64 19.99
N ILE A 45 1.99 0.76 18.85
CA ILE A 45 2.65 -0.37 18.19
C ILE A 45 3.90 0.10 17.45
N LYS A 46 4.91 -0.77 17.35
CA LYS A 46 6.08 -0.50 16.52
C LYS A 46 5.80 -0.87 15.07
N ILE A 47 6.13 0.04 14.17
CA ILE A 47 6.19 -0.19 12.72
C ILE A 47 7.62 -0.56 12.35
N LYS A 48 7.78 -1.65 11.60
CA LYS A 48 9.07 -2.19 11.16
C LYS A 48 9.37 -1.89 9.68
N ARG A 49 8.34 -1.86 8.84
CA ARG A 49 8.52 -1.67 7.39
C ARG A 49 7.25 -1.15 6.73
N TYR A 50 7.43 -0.32 5.72
CA TYR A 50 6.42 0.04 4.74
C TYR A 50 6.85 -0.53 3.39
N ASP A 51 5.93 -1.17 2.68
CA ASP A 51 6.12 -1.59 1.30
C ASP A 51 5.00 -0.96 0.45
N ILE A 52 5.36 -0.36 -0.68
CA ILE A 52 4.44 0.15 -1.70
C ILE A 52 4.76 -0.54 -3.02
N ASP A 53 3.79 -1.24 -3.58
CA ASP A 53 3.93 -1.96 -4.84
C ASP A 53 2.93 -1.39 -5.87
N LEU A 54 3.41 -1.10 -7.07
CA LEU A 54 2.55 -0.98 -8.26
C LEU A 54 2.47 -2.34 -8.92
N VAL A 55 1.27 -2.90 -9.01
CA VAL A 55 1.04 -4.22 -9.61
C VAL A 55 0.12 -4.13 -10.82
N VAL A 56 0.33 -5.05 -11.76
CA VAL A 56 -0.61 -5.32 -12.86
C VAL A 56 -1.13 -6.73 -12.76
N ASN A 57 -2.45 -6.84 -12.85
CA ASN A 57 -3.18 -8.09 -12.90
C ASN A 57 -3.64 -8.36 -14.33
N HIS A 58 -3.20 -9.48 -14.90
CA HIS A 58 -3.52 -9.92 -16.25
C HIS A 58 -4.70 -10.90 -16.21
N PHE A 59 -5.84 -10.51 -16.79
CA PHE A 59 -7.05 -11.34 -16.80
C PHE A 59 -6.91 -12.61 -17.65
N SER A 60 -6.10 -12.57 -18.70
CA SER A 60 -5.95 -13.68 -19.65
C SER A 60 -5.26 -14.91 -19.06
N ASN A 61 -4.40 -14.73 -18.05
CA ASN A 61 -3.60 -15.81 -17.47
C ASN A 61 -3.58 -15.80 -15.93
N MET A 62 -4.41 -14.98 -15.28
CA MET A 62 -4.45 -14.79 -13.81
C MET A 62 -3.06 -14.53 -13.19
N LYS A 63 -2.18 -13.86 -13.94
CA LYS A 63 -0.84 -13.51 -13.47
C LYS A 63 -0.84 -12.11 -12.87
N GLU A 64 -0.20 -11.97 -11.72
CA GLU A 64 0.15 -10.69 -11.11
C GLU A 64 1.63 -10.43 -11.32
N ASP A 65 1.97 -9.25 -11.83
CA ASP A 65 3.34 -8.79 -11.99
C ASP A 65 3.55 -7.49 -11.20
N ILE A 66 4.64 -7.42 -10.43
CA ILE A 66 5.06 -6.20 -9.74
C ILE A 66 5.85 -5.35 -10.73
N ILE A 67 5.35 -4.15 -10.99
CA ILE A 67 5.90 -3.22 -11.97
C ILE A 67 6.93 -2.31 -11.32
N ASN A 68 6.60 -1.84 -10.13
CA ASN A 68 7.46 -0.99 -9.32
C ASN A 68 7.22 -1.32 -7.86
N SER A 69 8.27 -1.24 -7.05
CA SER A 69 8.18 -1.51 -5.62
C SER A 69 9.17 -0.62 -4.88
N HIS A 70 8.71 -0.08 -3.76
CA HIS A 70 9.56 0.66 -2.85
C HIS A 70 9.32 0.19 -1.41
N SER A 71 10.42 -0.08 -0.70
CA SER A 71 10.40 -0.56 0.68
C SER A 71 11.19 0.36 1.59
N VAL A 72 10.58 0.76 2.69
CA VAL A 72 11.21 1.57 3.73
C VAL A 72 11.27 0.76 5.02
N ILE A 73 12.47 0.31 5.39
CA ILE A 73 12.73 -0.32 6.69
C ILE A 73 12.81 0.80 7.73
N CYS A 74 12.01 0.70 8.78
CA CYS A 74 11.90 1.74 9.79
C CYS A 74 11.73 1.16 11.19
N SER A 75 11.82 2.05 12.19
CA SER A 75 11.61 1.70 13.59
C SER A 75 10.88 2.85 14.28
N SER A 76 9.66 3.14 13.82
CA SER A 76 8.80 4.18 14.41
C SER A 76 7.70 3.58 15.28
N ILE A 77 7.26 4.33 16.29
CA ILE A 77 6.09 3.98 17.10
C ILE A 77 4.87 4.70 16.52
N LEU A 78 3.77 3.99 16.34
CA LEU A 78 2.44 4.55 16.11
C LEU A 78 1.70 4.49 17.44
N ASN A 79 1.39 5.64 18.02
CA ASN A 79 0.71 5.73 19.31
C ASN A 79 -0.77 5.41 19.19
N ALA A 80 -1.42 5.19 20.34
CA ALA A 80 -2.85 4.88 20.37
C ALA A 80 -3.67 6.06 19.81
N ASN A 81 -4.59 5.77 18.89
CA ASN A 81 -5.42 6.75 18.17
C ASN A 81 -4.64 7.83 17.39
N GLU A 82 -3.31 7.70 17.24
CA GLU A 82 -2.51 8.61 16.44
C GLU A 82 -2.85 8.45 14.97
N LYS A 83 -2.96 9.57 14.26
CA LYS A 83 -3.01 9.58 12.79
C LYS A 83 -1.64 9.94 12.26
N LYS A 84 -1.11 9.09 11.39
CA LYS A 84 0.18 9.28 10.74
C LYS A 84 0.00 9.19 9.23
N GLU A 85 0.58 10.16 8.53
CA GLU A 85 0.67 10.15 7.08
C GLU A 85 2.09 9.79 6.65
N VAL A 86 2.21 8.97 5.60
CA VAL A 86 3.50 8.58 5.02
C VAL A 86 3.42 8.73 3.51
N PRO A 87 4.11 9.72 2.92
CA PRO A 87 4.06 9.93 1.48
C PRO A 87 4.81 8.83 0.72
N PHE A 88 4.39 8.60 -0.53
CA PHE A 88 5.08 7.72 -1.46
C PHE A 88 5.04 8.30 -2.87
N LEU A 89 5.98 7.84 -3.70
CA LEU A 89 6.02 8.08 -5.13
C LEU A 89 6.28 6.75 -5.83
N LEU A 90 5.51 6.47 -6.89
CA LEU A 90 5.70 5.29 -7.73
C LEU A 90 5.75 5.71 -9.20
N GLU A 91 6.80 5.34 -9.90
CA GLU A 91 6.90 5.60 -11.34
C GLU A 91 6.18 4.49 -12.12
N ILE A 92 5.37 4.91 -13.10
CA ILE A 92 4.77 4.03 -14.10
C ILE A 92 5.77 3.92 -15.26
N PRO A 93 6.27 2.73 -15.60
CA PRO A 93 7.19 2.57 -16.73
C PRO A 93 6.57 3.07 -18.04
N LEU A 94 7.40 3.62 -18.92
CA LEU A 94 6.98 4.07 -20.25
C LEU A 94 6.43 2.91 -21.11
N GLN A 95 6.91 1.69 -20.86
CA GLN A 95 6.48 0.48 -21.54
C GLN A 95 5.24 -0.15 -20.90
N ALA A 96 4.66 0.48 -19.87
CA ALA A 96 3.41 0.02 -19.29
C ALA A 96 2.34 0.04 -20.38
N GLU A 97 1.92 -1.15 -20.81
CA GLU A 97 0.85 -1.28 -21.78
C GLU A 97 -0.41 -0.63 -21.20
N THR A 98 -0.99 0.23 -21.99
CA THR A 98 -2.26 0.88 -21.70
C THR A 98 -3.36 -0.16 -21.56
N ILE A 99 -4.46 0.17 -20.87
CA ILE A 99 -5.53 -0.78 -20.57
C ILE A 99 -6.15 -1.28 -21.90
N SER A 100 -5.57 -2.33 -22.50
CA SER A 100 -6.16 -3.06 -23.61
C SER A 100 -7.16 -4.08 -23.06
N GLY A 101 -8.17 -3.62 -22.29
CA GLY A 101 -9.27 -4.41 -21.74
C GLY A 101 -8.94 -5.56 -20.75
N ASN A 102 -7.71 -6.08 -20.75
CA ASN A 102 -7.30 -7.34 -20.09
C ASN A 102 -6.30 -7.15 -18.96
N LYS A 103 -6.00 -5.89 -18.58
CA LYS A 103 -5.07 -5.57 -17.48
C LYS A 103 -5.74 -4.62 -16.50
N LYS A 104 -5.55 -4.85 -15.20
CA LYS A 104 -5.92 -3.91 -14.13
C LYS A 104 -4.71 -3.56 -13.29
N TYR A 105 -4.55 -2.28 -13.00
CA TYR A 105 -3.44 -1.77 -12.21
C TYR A 105 -3.94 -1.43 -10.79
N SER A 106 -3.10 -1.75 -9.81
CA SER A 106 -3.37 -1.45 -8.41
C SER A 106 -2.11 -0.99 -7.70
N VAL A 107 -2.27 -0.07 -6.76
CA VAL A 107 -1.27 0.24 -5.75
C VAL A 107 -1.56 -0.63 -4.53
N ILE A 108 -0.59 -1.41 -4.08
CA ILE A 108 -0.68 -2.24 -2.89
C ILE A 108 0.24 -1.66 -1.83
N ALA A 109 -0.34 -1.33 -0.68
CA ALA A 109 0.40 -0.92 0.51
C ALA A 109 0.47 -2.08 1.49
N LYS A 110 1.67 -2.38 2.00
CA LYS A 110 1.85 -3.32 3.12
C LYS A 110 2.60 -2.64 4.24
N VAL A 111 2.11 -2.80 5.46
CA VAL A 111 2.77 -2.27 6.66
C VAL A 111 3.07 -3.42 7.61
N LEU A 112 4.36 -3.69 7.82
CA LEU A 112 4.83 -4.69 8.77
C LEU A 112 4.95 -4.06 10.15
N LEU A 113 4.24 -4.63 11.10
CA LEU A 113 4.19 -4.21 12.50
C LEU A 113 5.00 -5.17 13.38
N GLU A 114 5.18 -4.81 14.65
CA GLU A 114 5.67 -5.78 15.63
C GLU A 114 4.76 -7.00 15.75
N TYR A 115 5.35 -8.12 16.17
CA TYR A 115 4.71 -9.45 16.20
C TYR A 115 4.27 -9.99 14.83
N ASP A 116 4.87 -9.46 13.76
CA ASP A 116 4.77 -9.93 12.38
C ASP A 116 3.34 -9.85 11.82
N GLN A 117 2.58 -8.89 12.35
CA GLN A 117 1.30 -8.49 11.77
C GLN A 117 1.56 -7.65 10.53
N VAL A 118 0.80 -7.93 9.47
CA VAL A 118 0.89 -7.21 8.20
C VAL A 118 -0.48 -6.62 7.92
N LEU A 119 -0.53 -5.30 7.80
CA LEU A 119 -1.69 -4.61 7.23
C LEU A 119 -1.49 -4.54 5.73
N THR A 120 -2.54 -4.81 4.96
CA THR A 120 -2.51 -4.70 3.50
C THR A 120 -3.71 -3.88 3.05
N GLU A 121 -3.48 -2.94 2.15
CA GLU A 121 -4.53 -2.16 1.49
C GLU A 121 -4.26 -2.17 -0.02
N VAL A 122 -5.32 -2.38 -0.80
CA VAL A 122 -5.24 -2.44 -2.26
C VAL A 122 -6.09 -1.33 -2.85
N LYS A 123 -5.45 -0.46 -3.63
CA LYS A 123 -6.09 0.67 -4.31
C LYS A 123 -6.01 0.50 -5.82
N PRO A 124 -7.13 0.18 -6.50
CA PRO A 124 -7.17 0.17 -7.96
C PRO A 124 -6.91 1.57 -8.53
N ILE A 125 -6.18 1.63 -9.64
CA ILE A 125 -5.91 2.87 -10.40
C ILE A 125 -6.19 2.65 -11.89
N ILE A 126 -6.34 3.76 -12.63
CA ILE A 126 -6.59 3.76 -14.06
C ILE A 126 -5.39 4.36 -14.78
N ILE A 127 -4.83 3.62 -15.74
CA ILE A 127 -3.77 4.10 -16.64
C ILE A 127 -4.34 4.20 -18.06
N LYS A 128 -4.34 5.41 -18.63
CA LYS A 128 -4.87 5.74 -19.96
C LYS A 128 -3.77 5.82 -21.01
N GLU A 129 -4.17 5.76 -22.29
CA GLU A 129 -3.31 6.01 -23.44
C GLU A 129 -2.94 7.48 -23.55
N ASN A 130 -1.67 7.77 -23.88
CA ASN A 130 -1.29 9.07 -24.40
C ASN A 130 -1.93 9.20 -25.79
N CYS A 131 -2.91 10.09 -25.94
CA CYS A 131 -3.47 10.47 -27.24
C CYS A 131 -2.43 11.21 -28.10
#